data_AF-A0A7Y0R0Z3-F1
#
_entry.id   AF-A0A7Y0R0Z3-F1
#
_cell.length_a   1.000
_cell.length_b   1.000
_cell.length_c   1.000
_cell.angle_alpha   90.00
_cell.angle_beta   90.00
_cell.angle_gamma   90.00
#
_symmetry.space_group_name_H-M   'P 1'
#
loop_
_entity.id
_entity.type
_entity.pdbx_description
1 polymer ?
#
loop_
_entity_poly.entity_id
_entity_poly.type
_entity_poly.pdbx_seq_one_letter_code
_entity_poly.pdbx_strand_id
1 'polypeptide(L)'
;SIAKSVHVEVEPFWTCGQLLEEIFGETAEPKLMQPTFITGYPADISPLARRSDDNPFFTDRFEFFIGGREVANGFSELNDAEDQDARFKAQVEAKESGDDEAMFYDADYITALEHGLPPTAGQGIGIDRLVMLLTNKHTIRDVILFPAMRPQA
;
A
#
# COMPACT_ATOMS: atom_id res chain seq x y z
N SER A 1 -19.89 -14.37 -6.14
CA SER A 1 -19.19 -13.09 -6.38
C SER A 1 -17.91 -13.38 -7.14
N ILE A 2 -17.33 -12.39 -7.83
CA ILE A 2 -16.06 -12.53 -8.55
C ILE A 2 -14.94 -13.02 -7.61
N ALA A 3 -14.85 -12.46 -6.40
CA ALA A 3 -13.91 -12.87 -5.36
C ALA A 3 -13.91 -14.38 -5.06
N LYS A 4 -15.10 -14.98 -4.83
CA LYS A 4 -15.22 -16.42 -4.58
C LYS A 4 -14.80 -17.29 -5.77
N SER A 5 -14.92 -16.77 -7.00
CA SER A 5 -14.47 -17.50 -8.20
C SER A 5 -12.95 -17.54 -8.36
N VAL A 6 -12.23 -16.70 -7.61
CA VAL A 6 -10.76 -16.60 -7.60
C VAL A 6 -10.16 -16.97 -6.24
N HIS A 7 -10.91 -17.71 -5.42
CA HIS A 7 -10.46 -18.23 -4.12
C HIS A 7 -10.15 -17.16 -3.05
N VAL A 8 -10.67 -15.94 -3.20
CA VAL A 8 -10.61 -14.90 -2.16
C VAL A 8 -11.81 -15.08 -1.22
N GLU A 9 -11.53 -15.38 0.04
CA GLU A 9 -12.52 -15.32 1.14
C GLU A 9 -12.82 -13.86 1.44
N VAL A 10 -14.10 -13.50 1.52
CA VAL A 10 -14.52 -12.10 1.65
C VAL A 10 -14.86 -11.80 3.10
N GLU A 11 -14.12 -10.87 3.70
CA GLU A 11 -14.44 -10.40 5.03
C GLU A 11 -15.60 -9.38 5.02
N PRO A 12 -16.54 -9.43 5.98
CA PRO A 12 -17.73 -8.56 5.97
C PRO A 12 -17.43 -7.06 6.07
N PHE A 13 -16.28 -6.71 6.65
CA PHE A 13 -15.86 -5.33 6.88
C PHE A 13 -15.01 -4.76 5.74
N TRP A 14 -14.70 -5.55 4.71
CA TRP A 14 -13.87 -5.06 3.61
C TRP A 14 -14.56 -3.99 2.78
N THR A 15 -13.81 -2.92 2.52
CA THR A 15 -14.20 -1.92 1.54
C THR A 15 -14.07 -2.47 0.11
N CYS A 16 -14.59 -1.74 -0.87
CA CYS A 16 -14.42 -2.14 -2.26
C CYS A 16 -12.94 -2.17 -2.68
N GLY A 17 -12.13 -1.24 -2.16
CA GLY A 17 -10.70 -1.21 -2.44
C GLY A 17 -9.96 -2.40 -1.87
N GLN A 18 -10.22 -2.77 -0.62
CA GLN A 18 -9.62 -3.95 0.01
C GLN A 18 -9.95 -5.22 -0.76
N LEU A 19 -11.22 -5.37 -1.18
CA LEU A 19 -11.60 -6.51 -2.02
C LEU A 19 -10.89 -6.54 -3.38
N LEU A 20 -10.65 -5.36 -3.99
CA LEU A 20 -9.92 -5.26 -5.25
C LEU A 20 -8.44 -5.61 -5.09
N GLU A 21 -7.82 -5.16 -4.00
CA GLU A 21 -6.42 -5.47 -3.64
C GLU A 21 -6.22 -6.97 -3.46
N GLU A 22 -7.10 -7.64 -2.71
CA GLU A 22 -7.06 -9.08 -2.49
C GLU A 22 -7.26 -9.88 -3.78
N ILE A 23 -8.22 -9.47 -4.62
CA ILE A 23 -8.41 -10.08 -5.95
C ILE A 23 -7.17 -9.88 -6.81
N PHE A 24 -6.54 -8.70 -6.78
CA PHE A 24 -5.33 -8.44 -7.53
C PHE A 24 -4.15 -9.32 -7.07
N GLY A 25 -3.97 -9.44 -5.75
CA GLY A 25 -2.93 -10.27 -5.12
C GLY A 25 -3.03 -11.73 -5.55
N GLU A 26 -4.25 -12.29 -5.62
CA GLU A 26 -4.44 -13.68 -6.04
C GLU A 26 -4.36 -13.89 -7.57
N THR A 27 -4.83 -12.92 -8.36
CA THR A 27 -5.06 -13.15 -9.80
C THR A 27 -3.98 -12.59 -10.72
N ALA A 28 -3.28 -11.53 -10.31
CA ALA A 28 -2.38 -10.77 -11.16
C ALA A 28 -0.96 -10.72 -10.61
N GLU A 29 -0.77 -10.44 -9.32
CA GLU A 29 0.56 -10.25 -8.71
C GLU A 29 1.55 -11.39 -9.02
N PRO A 30 1.21 -12.69 -8.87
CA PRO A 30 2.16 -13.79 -9.11
C PRO A 30 2.61 -13.90 -10.57
N LYS A 31 1.90 -13.23 -11.49
CA LYS A 31 2.19 -13.23 -12.93
C LYS A 31 3.11 -12.08 -13.36
N LEU A 32 3.37 -11.10 -12.48
CA LEU A 32 4.19 -9.92 -12.76
C LEU A 32 5.70 -10.26 -12.73
N MET A 33 6.13 -11.07 -13.68
CA MET A 33 7.51 -11.58 -13.74
C MET A 33 8.53 -10.53 -14.17
N GLN A 34 8.17 -9.70 -15.14
CA GLN A 34 9.01 -8.61 -15.63
C GLN A 34 8.72 -7.32 -14.86
N PRO A 35 9.66 -6.36 -14.84
CA PRO A 35 9.44 -5.03 -14.28
C PRO A 35 8.13 -4.41 -14.78
N THR A 36 7.15 -4.30 -13.88
CA THR A 36 5.80 -3.86 -14.20
C THR A 36 5.32 -2.84 -13.19
N PHE A 37 4.83 -1.71 -13.67
CA PHE A 37 4.10 -0.74 -12.84
C PHE A 37 2.61 -1.08 -12.89
N ILE A 38 2.00 -1.19 -11.72
CA ILE A 38 0.56 -1.21 -11.56
C ILE A 38 0.18 0.16 -11.02
N THR A 39 -0.85 0.77 -11.61
CA THR A 39 -1.24 2.16 -11.34
C THR A 39 -2.74 2.25 -11.10
N GLY A 40 -3.17 3.25 -10.33
CA GLY A 40 -4.59 3.50 -10.10
C GLY A 40 -5.14 2.64 -8.97
N TYR A 41 -4.67 2.91 -7.75
CA TYR A 41 -5.13 2.22 -6.55
C TYR A 41 -6.38 2.92 -5.98
N PRO A 42 -7.38 2.17 -5.49
CA PRO A 42 -8.54 2.75 -4.83
C PRO A 42 -8.16 3.70 -3.67
N ALA A 43 -8.92 4.78 -3.52
CA ALA A 43 -8.61 5.83 -2.54
C ALA A 43 -8.80 5.41 -1.08
N ASP A 44 -9.71 4.47 -0.82
CA ASP A 44 -9.98 3.91 0.50
C ASP A 44 -8.81 3.08 1.06
N ILE A 45 -8.02 2.43 0.21
CA ILE A 45 -6.78 1.71 0.59
C ILE A 45 -5.50 2.56 0.43
N SER A 46 -5.64 3.83 0.05
CA SER A 46 -4.50 4.72 -0.24
C SER A 46 -4.63 6.03 0.56
N PRO A 47 -4.58 5.97 1.90
CA PRO A 47 -4.98 7.08 2.78
C PRO A 47 -4.10 8.34 2.68
N LEU A 48 -2.89 8.22 2.12
CA LEU A 48 -1.93 9.31 1.95
C LEU A 48 -1.76 9.75 0.48
N ALA A 49 -2.39 9.02 -0.45
CA ALA A 49 -2.23 9.30 -1.88
C ALA A 49 -3.29 10.28 -2.37
N ARG A 50 -2.85 11.25 -3.17
CA ARG A 50 -3.71 12.21 -3.85
C ARG A 50 -4.71 11.49 -4.75
N ARG A 51 -5.99 11.92 -4.74
CA ARG A 51 -7.00 11.40 -5.66
C ARG A 51 -6.67 11.77 -7.10
N SER A 52 -7.03 10.90 -8.03
CA SER A 52 -6.90 11.19 -9.46
C SER A 52 -7.92 12.23 -9.90
N ASP A 53 -7.48 13.17 -10.75
CA ASP A 53 -8.35 14.19 -11.33
C ASP A 53 -9.39 13.59 -12.29
N ASP A 54 -9.03 12.49 -12.96
CA ASP A 54 -9.90 11.82 -13.94
C ASP A 54 -10.97 10.95 -13.26
N ASN A 55 -10.61 10.27 -12.17
CA ASN A 55 -11.53 9.43 -11.40
C ASN A 55 -11.18 9.42 -9.91
N PRO A 56 -11.96 10.11 -9.05
CA PRO A 56 -11.67 10.23 -7.62
C PRO A 56 -11.88 8.93 -6.83
N PHE A 57 -12.39 7.86 -7.46
CA PHE A 57 -12.36 6.52 -6.87
C PHE A 57 -10.92 5.99 -6.74
N PHE A 58 -10.03 6.42 -7.63
CA PHE A 58 -8.62 6.04 -7.65
C PHE A 58 -7.73 7.17 -7.14
N THR A 59 -6.50 6.80 -6.82
CA THR A 59 -5.41 7.70 -6.47
C THR A 59 -4.29 7.64 -7.49
N ASP A 60 -3.50 8.70 -7.54
CA ASP A 60 -2.29 8.80 -8.35
C ASP A 60 -1.15 8.04 -7.67
N ARG A 61 -1.38 6.73 -7.42
CA ARG A 61 -0.47 5.77 -6.80
C ARG A 61 -0.07 4.70 -7.79
N PHE A 62 1.15 4.21 -7.62
CA PHE A 62 1.65 3.03 -8.28
C PHE A 62 2.39 2.12 -7.32
N GLU A 63 2.42 0.84 -7.67
CA GLU A 63 3.39 -0.11 -7.13
C GLU A 63 4.19 -0.72 -8.27
N PHE A 64 5.42 -1.09 -7.95
CA PHE A 64 6.37 -1.63 -8.89
C PHE A 64 6.71 -3.06 -8.53
N PHE A 65 6.47 -3.98 -9.47
CA PHE A 65 6.63 -5.41 -9.26
C PHE A 65 7.74 -5.98 -10.14
N ILE A 66 8.53 -6.90 -9.58
CA ILE A 66 9.50 -7.72 -10.31
C ILE A 66 9.46 -9.15 -9.76
N GLY A 67 9.35 -10.16 -10.63
CA GLY A 67 9.38 -11.57 -10.21
C GLY A 67 8.21 -11.97 -9.32
N GLY A 68 7.04 -11.36 -9.52
CA GLY A 68 5.83 -11.58 -8.73
C GLY A 68 5.92 -11.06 -7.29
N ARG A 69 6.74 -10.02 -7.06
CA ARG A 69 6.92 -9.39 -5.76
C ARG A 69 6.96 -7.88 -5.93
N GLU A 70 6.31 -7.17 -5.02
CA GLU A 70 6.41 -5.72 -4.91
C GLU A 70 7.82 -5.31 -4.50
N VAL A 71 8.41 -4.32 -5.17
CA VAL A 71 9.76 -3.80 -4.94
C VAL A 71 9.72 -2.33 -4.51
N ALA A 72 8.68 -1.61 -4.91
CA ALA A 72 8.56 -0.19 -4.66
C ALA A 72 7.10 0.26 -4.67
N ASN A 73 6.79 1.31 -3.90
CA ASN A 73 5.49 1.96 -3.85
C ASN A 73 5.71 3.47 -3.95
N GLY A 74 4.88 4.16 -4.71
CA GLY A 74 5.00 5.60 -4.93
C GLY A 74 3.67 6.24 -5.28
N PHE A 75 3.52 7.50 -4.92
CA PHE A 75 2.30 8.24 -5.16
C PHE A 75 2.54 9.74 -5.22
N SER A 76 1.63 10.44 -5.88
CA SER A 76 1.49 11.88 -5.67
C SER A 76 0.96 12.09 -4.25
N GLU A 77 1.67 12.91 -3.47
CA GLU A 77 1.37 13.15 -2.06
C GLU A 77 0.03 13.88 -1.91
N LEU A 78 -0.80 13.43 -0.98
CA LEU A 78 -1.98 14.19 -0.57
C LEU A 78 -1.53 15.43 0.22
N ASN A 79 -1.72 16.60 -0.37
CA ASN A 79 -1.36 17.88 0.22
C ASN A 79 -2.56 18.74 0.63
N ASP A 80 -3.78 18.19 0.52
CA ASP A 80 -5.01 18.80 1.05
C ASP A 80 -5.19 18.37 2.52
N ALA A 81 -5.03 19.31 3.44
CA ALA A 81 -5.12 19.05 4.87
C ALA A 81 -6.52 18.60 5.31
N GLU A 82 -7.59 19.10 4.67
CA GLU A 82 -8.97 18.73 5.03
C GLU A 82 -9.29 17.30 4.58
N ASP A 83 -8.85 16.89 3.37
CA ASP A 83 -8.99 15.50 2.92
C ASP A 83 -8.12 14.57 3.78
N GLN A 84 -6.90 14.97 4.14
CA GLN A 84 -6.03 14.15 4.99
C GLN A 84 -6.61 13.94 6.39
N ASP A 85 -7.19 14.97 7.00
CA ASP A 85 -7.89 14.89 8.29
C ASP A 85 -9.08 13.92 8.23
N ALA A 86 -9.91 14.04 7.19
CA ALA A 86 -11.04 13.14 6.99
C ALA A 86 -10.59 11.67 6.83
N ARG A 87 -9.50 11.44 6.11
CA ARG A 87 -8.94 10.08 5.92
C ARG A 87 -8.35 9.50 7.19
N PHE A 88 -7.66 10.30 8.01
CA PHE A 88 -7.18 9.82 9.31
C PHE A 88 -8.33 9.48 10.26
N LYS A 89 -9.41 10.25 10.27
CA LYS A 89 -10.61 9.92 11.06
C LYS A 89 -11.22 8.58 10.62
N ALA A 90 -11.34 8.36 9.31
CA ALA A 90 -11.82 7.09 8.78
C ALA A 90 -10.90 5.90 9.14
N GLN A 91 -9.58 6.11 9.15
CA GLN A 91 -8.60 5.09 9.58
C GLN A 91 -8.74 4.77 11.08
N VAL A 92 -9.00 5.76 11.94
CA VAL A 92 -9.29 5.53 13.36
C VAL A 92 -10.57 4.71 13.54
N GLU A 93 -11.63 5.02 12.79
CA GLU A 93 -12.87 4.23 12.81
C GLU A 93 -12.65 2.78 12.32
N ALA A 94 -11.80 2.57 11.31
CA ALA A 94 -11.41 1.24 10.84
C ALA A 94 -10.64 0.47 11.92
N LYS A 95 -9.72 1.14 12.63
CA LYS A 95 -8.98 0.56 13.76
C LYS A 95 -9.91 0.10 14.89
N GLU A 96 -10.89 0.92 15.25
CA GLU A 96 -11.91 0.57 16.25
C GLU A 96 -12.79 -0.62 15.80
N SER A 97 -12.90 -0.83 14.49
CA SER A 97 -13.62 -1.93 13.86
C SER A 97 -12.79 -3.22 13.73
N GLY A 98 -11.53 -3.22 14.17
CA GLY A 98 -10.66 -4.40 14.23
C GLY A 98 -9.55 -4.46 13.18
N ASP A 99 -9.31 -3.38 12.44
CA ASP A 99 -8.16 -3.28 11.53
C ASP A 99 -6.89 -2.90 12.31
N ASP A 100 -6.07 -3.90 12.64
CA ASP A 100 -4.81 -3.72 13.38
C ASP A 100 -3.75 -2.94 12.58
N GLU A 101 -3.88 -2.86 11.25
CA GLU A 101 -2.93 -2.18 10.36
C GLU A 101 -3.32 -0.71 10.08
N ALA A 102 -4.51 -0.30 10.51
CA ALA A 102 -5.00 1.06 10.31
C ALA A 102 -4.16 2.14 11.02
N MET A 103 -4.01 3.26 10.32
CA MET A 103 -3.19 4.39 10.77
C MET A 103 -3.77 5.10 12.00
N PHE A 104 -2.89 5.70 12.81
CA PHE A 104 -3.30 6.59 13.89
C PHE A 104 -3.54 8.00 13.35
N TYR A 105 -4.43 8.75 14.01
CA TYR A 105 -4.60 10.17 13.75
C TYR A 105 -3.37 10.96 14.23
N ASP A 106 -2.77 11.75 13.34
CA ASP A 106 -1.61 12.60 13.63
C ASP A 106 -1.97 14.08 13.44
N ALA A 107 -2.24 14.77 14.55
CA ALA A 107 -2.62 16.18 14.55
C ALA A 107 -1.48 17.11 14.10
N ASP A 108 -0.24 16.74 14.42
CA ASP A 108 0.95 17.54 14.09
C ASP A 108 1.22 17.46 12.58
N TYR A 109 1.00 16.29 11.97
CA TYR A 109 1.08 16.12 10.51
C TYR A 109 0.02 16.95 9.77
N ILE A 110 -1.24 16.97 10.24
CA ILE A 110 -2.29 17.81 9.67
C ILE A 110 -1.91 19.29 9.76
N THR A 111 -1.46 19.74 10.94
CA THR A 111 -1.00 21.12 11.14
C THR A 111 0.13 21.47 10.17
N ALA A 112 1.07 20.55 9.92
CA ALA A 112 2.14 20.75 8.95
C ALA A 112 1.62 20.89 7.51
N LEU A 113 0.59 20.14 7.11
CA LEU A 113 -0.04 20.29 5.79
C LEU A 113 -0.75 21.64 5.63
N GLU A 114 -1.38 22.15 6.69
CA GLU A 114 -2.04 23.48 6.70
C GLU A 114 -1.05 24.63 6.45
N HIS A 115 0.23 24.46 6.82
CA HIS A 115 1.29 25.41 6.48
C HIS A 115 1.66 25.41 4.98
N GLY A 116 1.19 24.42 4.23
CA GLY A 116 1.33 24.31 2.78
C GLY A 116 2.42 23.32 2.36
N LEU A 117 1.99 22.13 1.96
CA LEU A 117 2.83 21.17 1.23
C LEU A 117 2.73 21.44 -0.28
N PRO A 118 3.82 21.80 -0.99
CA PRO A 118 3.81 21.91 -2.43
C PRO A 118 3.39 20.59 -3.11
N PRO A 119 2.89 20.63 -4.36
CA PRO A 119 2.67 19.40 -5.14
C PRO A 119 3.95 18.55 -5.15
N THR A 120 3.89 17.39 -4.51
CA THR A 120 5.04 16.53 -4.21
C THR A 120 4.70 15.09 -4.61
N ALA A 121 5.72 14.30 -4.95
CA ALA A 121 5.59 12.86 -5.13
C ALA A 121 6.63 12.14 -4.25
N GLY A 122 6.19 11.10 -3.56
CA GLY A 122 7.02 10.25 -2.71
C GLY A 122 7.25 8.88 -3.32
N GLN A 123 8.34 8.25 -2.90
CA GLN A 123 8.73 6.91 -3.32
C GLN A 123 9.39 6.14 -2.18
N GLY A 124 8.86 4.96 -1.88
CA GLY A 124 9.52 3.93 -1.08
C GLY A 124 10.12 2.83 -1.96
N ILE A 125 11.30 2.34 -1.60
CA ILE A 125 11.94 1.19 -2.27
C ILE A 125 12.37 0.17 -1.21
N GLY A 126 11.97 -1.08 -1.37
CA GLY A 126 12.40 -2.20 -0.55
C GLY A 126 13.83 -2.61 -0.88
N ILE A 127 14.82 -2.07 -0.17
CA ILE A 127 16.25 -2.33 -0.43
C ILE A 127 16.59 -3.81 -0.33
N ASP A 128 16.07 -4.54 0.66
CA ASP A 128 16.32 -5.98 0.79
C ASP A 128 15.77 -6.75 -0.42
N ARG A 129 14.55 -6.43 -0.87
CA ARG A 129 13.93 -7.06 -2.05
C ARG A 129 14.71 -6.76 -3.33
N LEU A 130 15.22 -5.54 -3.48
CA LEU A 130 16.10 -5.16 -4.58
C LEU A 130 17.42 -5.95 -4.55
N VAL A 131 18.05 -6.08 -3.38
CA VAL A 131 19.29 -6.87 -3.23
C VAL A 131 19.02 -8.35 -3.50
N MET A 132 17.90 -8.92 -3.05
CA MET A 132 17.50 -10.30 -3.35
C MET A 132 17.42 -10.53 -4.85
N LEU A 133 16.79 -9.62 -5.59
CA LEU A 133 16.72 -9.68 -7.05
C LEU A 133 18.12 -9.64 -7.69
N LEU A 134 18.95 -8.67 -7.29
CA LEU A 134 20.28 -8.46 -7.87
C LEU A 134 21.29 -9.57 -7.54
N THR A 135 21.07 -10.29 -6.44
CA THR A 135 21.96 -11.36 -5.95
C THR A 135 21.38 -12.76 -6.16
N ASN A 136 20.24 -12.86 -6.85
CA ASN A 136 19.52 -14.10 -7.12
C ASN A 136 19.25 -14.91 -5.84
N LYS A 137 18.71 -14.25 -4.81
CA LYS A 137 18.31 -14.85 -3.53
C LYS A 137 16.80 -14.91 -3.42
N HIS A 138 16.29 -16.02 -2.91
CA HIS A 138 14.84 -16.25 -2.77
C HIS A 138 14.32 -16.06 -1.33
N THR A 139 15.21 -15.78 -0.38
CA THR A 139 14.86 -15.48 1.02
C THR A 139 15.54 -14.20 1.47
N ILE A 140 14.81 -13.35 2.20
CA ILE A 140 15.32 -12.09 2.76
C ILE A 140 16.47 -12.32 3.75
N ARG A 141 16.52 -13.52 4.36
CA ARG A 141 17.59 -13.90 5.30
C ARG A 141 18.96 -14.01 4.65
N ASP A 142 19.02 -14.23 3.34
CA ASP A 142 20.28 -14.35 2.60
C ASP A 142 20.90 -12.98 2.27
N VAL A 143 20.16 -11.89 2.47
CA VAL A 143 20.60 -10.51 2.19
C VAL A 143 20.73 -9.66 3.45
N ILE A 144 20.37 -10.20 4.61
CA ILE A 144 20.51 -9.56 5.93
C ILE A 144 21.59 -10.31 6.71
N LEU A 145 22.60 -9.59 7.21
CA LEU A 145 23.74 -10.19 7.93
C LEU A 145 23.33 -10.96 9.20
N PHE A 146 22.34 -10.42 9.94
CA PHE A 146 21.84 -10.99 11.19
C PHE A 146 20.30 -10.98 11.18
N PRO A 147 19.65 -11.90 10.47
CA PRO A 147 18.19 -11.91 10.36
C PRO A 147 17.53 -12.29 11.69
N ALA A 148 16.31 -11.80 11.92
CA ALA A 148 15.52 -12.20 13.08
C ALA A 148 15.21 -13.71 13.03
N MET A 149 15.61 -14.43 14.09
CA MET A 149 15.40 -15.87 14.23
C MET A 149 14.46 -16.15 15.40
N ARG A 150 13.64 -17.20 15.26
CA ARG A 150 12.86 -17.69 16.41
C ARG A 150 13.82 -18.21 17.49
N PRO A 151 13.66 -17.79 18.76
CA PRO A 151 14.45 -18.35 19.85
C PRO A 151 14.28 -19.86 19.93
N GLN A 152 15.38 -20.58 20.22
CA GLN A 152 15.29 -21.97 20.65
C GLN A 152 14.93 -21.97 22.13
N ALA A 153 13.75 -22.50 22.46
CA ALA A 153 13.31 -22.73 23.83
C ALA A 153 13.97 -23.99 24.42
#